data_AF-A0A7C5EA17-F1
#
_entry.id   AF-A0A7C5EA17-F1
#
_cell.length_a   1.000
_cell.length_b   1.000
_cell.length_c   1.000
_cell.angle_alpha   90.00
_cell.angle_beta   90.00
_cell.angle_gamma   90.00
#
_symmetry.space_group_name_H-M   'P 1'
#
loop_
_entity.id
_entity.type
_entity.pdbx_description
1 polymer ?
#
loop_
_entity_poly.entity_id
_entity_poly.type
_entity_poly.pdbx_seq_one_letter_code
_entity_poly.pdbx_strand_id
1 'polypeptide(L)'
;MTKNKKTEALAKIIKKPYGEDDKIILEQKKHIFPNMIYFGDGKSDTPAFTMVRDKLGIPLAVFNPNDEKSIYEARGLLKRNTVKYISVADFSPESGTYVLIKSIVKEIADRIIYYIEKKNKPAMQGLSH
;
A
#
# COMPACT_ATOMS: atom_id res chain seq x y z
N MET A 1 -23.00 -7.39 6.67
CA MET A 1 -22.16 -6.29 6.12
C MET A 1 -21.85 -6.59 4.67
N THR A 2 -22.50 -5.90 3.74
CA THR A 2 -22.25 -6.02 2.29
C THR A 2 -20.82 -5.57 2.03
N LYS A 3 -19.97 -6.45 1.45
CA LYS A 3 -18.59 -6.08 1.10
C LYS A 3 -18.65 -4.99 0.00
N ASN A 4 -17.96 -3.88 0.22
CA ASN A 4 -17.87 -2.77 -0.74
C ASN A 4 -17.22 -3.28 -2.04
N LYS A 5 -17.76 -2.91 -3.22
CA LYS A 5 -17.21 -3.24 -4.56
C LYS A 5 -15.70 -2.96 -4.68
N LYS A 6 -15.20 -1.92 -4.00
CA LYS A 6 -13.76 -1.58 -3.94
C LYS A 6 -12.94 -2.66 -3.23
N THR A 7 -13.45 -3.20 -2.12
CA THR A 7 -12.82 -4.32 -1.39
C THR A 7 -12.85 -5.61 -2.20
N GLU A 8 -13.90 -5.83 -3.00
CA GLU A 8 -13.97 -6.99 -3.91
C GLU A 8 -12.94 -6.89 -5.04
N ALA A 9 -12.70 -5.70 -5.59
CA ALA A 9 -11.65 -5.49 -6.58
C ALA A 9 -10.26 -5.84 -6.00
N LEU A 10 -9.96 -5.39 -4.78
CA LEU A 10 -8.73 -5.78 -4.07
C LEU A 10 -8.66 -7.30 -3.83
N ALA A 11 -9.77 -7.93 -3.46
CA ALA A 11 -9.84 -9.37 -3.29
C ALA A 11 -9.56 -10.15 -4.59
N LYS A 12 -9.98 -9.61 -5.74
CA LYS A 12 -9.74 -10.21 -7.07
C LYS A 12 -8.27 -10.16 -7.47
N ILE A 13 -7.52 -9.13 -7.10
CA ILE A 13 -6.06 -9.05 -7.35
C ILE A 13 -5.35 -10.27 -6.75
N ILE A 14 -5.79 -10.73 -5.57
CA ILE A 14 -5.24 -11.90 -4.89
C ILE A 14 -5.69 -13.21 -5.57
N LYS A 15 -6.97 -13.27 -5.96
CA LYS A 15 -7.63 -14.50 -6.41
C LYS A 15 -7.41 -14.86 -7.87
N LYS A 16 -6.89 -13.95 -8.72
CA LYS A 16 -6.69 -14.27 -10.14
C LYS A 16 -5.67 -15.42 -10.27
N PRO A 17 -6.07 -16.60 -10.81
CA PRO A 17 -5.14 -17.66 -11.16
C PRO A 17 -4.43 -17.21 -12.44
N TYR A 18 -3.11 -17.13 -12.39
CA TYR A 18 -2.29 -17.11 -13.60
C TYR A 18 -1.89 -18.57 -13.88
N GLY A 19 -1.53 -18.92 -15.11
CA GLY A 19 -1.28 -20.31 -15.51
C GLY A 19 -0.02 -20.92 -14.89
N GLU A 20 0.16 -22.23 -15.07
CA GLU A 20 1.08 -23.17 -14.38
C GLU A 20 2.58 -22.79 -14.24
N ASP A 21 3.05 -21.66 -14.75
CA ASP A 21 4.39 -21.06 -14.51
C ASP A 21 4.51 -20.42 -13.09
N ASP A 22 3.67 -20.85 -12.16
CA ASP A 22 3.15 -20.09 -11.00
C ASP A 22 4.11 -19.91 -9.82
N LYS A 23 5.26 -20.60 -9.75
CA LYS A 23 6.17 -20.45 -8.59
C LYS A 23 6.74 -19.03 -8.47
N ILE A 24 7.06 -18.40 -9.59
CA ILE A 24 7.57 -17.02 -9.65
C ILE A 24 6.44 -16.04 -9.29
N ILE A 25 5.23 -16.29 -9.77
CA ILE A 25 4.06 -15.44 -9.54
C ILE A 25 3.59 -15.53 -8.07
N LEU A 26 3.65 -16.71 -7.44
CA LEU A 26 3.33 -16.92 -6.02
C LEU A 26 4.33 -16.23 -5.08
N GLU A 27 5.63 -16.29 -5.39
CA GLU A 27 6.65 -15.52 -4.67
C GLU A 27 6.44 -14.01 -4.85
N GLN A 28 6.16 -13.55 -6.07
CA GLN A 28 5.83 -12.14 -6.34
C GLN A 28 4.54 -11.69 -5.62
N LYS A 29 3.52 -12.57 -5.51
CA LYS A 29 2.25 -12.30 -4.81
C LYS A 29 2.44 -11.95 -3.33
N LYS A 30 3.44 -12.53 -2.65
CA LYS A 30 3.77 -12.16 -1.26
C LYS A 30 4.17 -10.69 -1.11
N HIS A 31 4.66 -10.08 -2.18
CA HIS A 31 5.22 -8.72 -2.17
C HIS A 31 4.29 -7.66 -2.78
N ILE A 32 3.16 -8.03 -3.38
CA ILE A 32 2.24 -7.07 -4.02
C ILE A 32 1.72 -6.05 -3.02
N PHE A 33 1.12 -6.49 -1.92
CA PHE A 33 0.53 -5.58 -0.94
C PHE A 33 1.55 -4.70 -0.23
N PRO A 34 2.69 -5.22 0.27
CA PRO A 34 3.74 -4.38 0.84
C PRO A 34 4.16 -3.22 -0.09
N ASN A 35 4.14 -3.46 -1.40
CA ASN A 35 4.53 -2.49 -2.42
C ASN A 35 3.33 -1.70 -2.99
N MET A 36 2.15 -1.78 -2.37
CA MET A 36 0.93 -1.13 -2.85
C MET A 36 0.63 0.13 -2.05
N ILE A 37 0.24 1.19 -2.76
CA ILE A 37 -0.36 2.39 -2.19
C ILE A 37 -1.85 2.38 -2.56
N TYR A 38 -2.73 2.55 -1.58
CA TYR A 38 -4.17 2.62 -1.81
C TYR A 38 -4.70 3.98 -1.42
N PHE A 39 -5.35 4.66 -2.37
CA PHE A 39 -5.96 5.97 -2.19
C PHE A 39 -7.46 5.83 -2.00
N GLY A 40 -8.02 6.58 -1.05
CA GLY A 40 -9.46 6.68 -0.83
C GLY A 40 -9.83 8.01 -0.20
N ASP A 41 -11.10 8.39 -0.26
CA ASP A 41 -11.57 9.76 0.00
C ASP A 41 -12.36 9.93 1.31
N GLY A 42 -12.65 8.84 2.01
CA GLY A 42 -13.39 8.94 3.25
C GLY A 42 -13.80 7.61 3.86
N LYS A 43 -14.81 7.66 4.73
CA LYS A 43 -15.23 6.52 5.55
C LYS A 43 -15.67 5.29 4.74
N SER A 44 -16.19 5.48 3.52
CA SER A 44 -16.66 4.40 2.64
C SER A 44 -15.56 3.38 2.31
N ASP A 45 -14.30 3.82 2.33
CA ASP A 45 -13.10 3.04 2.00
C ASP A 45 -12.45 2.37 3.21
N THR A 46 -13.01 2.54 4.41
CA THR A 46 -12.51 1.90 5.65
C THR A 46 -12.20 0.40 5.48
N PRO A 47 -13.05 -0.43 4.84
CA PRO A 47 -12.74 -1.84 4.66
C PRO A 47 -11.54 -2.09 3.74
N ALA A 48 -11.38 -1.27 2.69
CA ALA A 48 -10.24 -1.35 1.77
C ALA A 48 -8.95 -0.88 2.45
N PHE A 49 -8.97 0.25 3.16
CA PHE A 49 -7.83 0.72 3.95
C PHE A 49 -7.35 -0.33 4.95
N THR A 50 -8.27 -0.93 5.68
CA THR A 50 -7.97 -1.99 6.66
C THR A 50 -7.32 -3.19 5.97
N MET A 51 -7.89 -3.68 4.87
CA MET A 51 -7.31 -4.79 4.11
C MET A 51 -5.89 -4.50 3.62
N VAL A 52 -5.63 -3.30 3.11
CA VAL A 52 -4.31 -2.91 2.60
C VAL A 52 -3.30 -2.84 3.73
N ARG A 53 -3.68 -2.23 4.85
CA ARG A 53 -2.87 -2.15 6.06
C ARG A 53 -2.51 -3.51 6.63
N ASP A 54 -3.50 -4.38 6.80
CA ASP A 54 -3.31 -5.72 7.37
C ASP A 54 -2.36 -6.57 6.52
N LYS A 55 -2.24 -6.22 5.24
CA LYS A 55 -1.30 -6.85 4.29
C LYS A 55 -0.02 -6.04 4.08
N LEU A 56 0.30 -5.15 5.02
CA LEU A 56 1.51 -4.33 5.07
C LEU A 56 1.67 -3.31 3.93
N GLY A 57 0.60 -3.04 3.18
CA GLY A 57 0.57 -1.96 2.21
C GLY A 57 0.33 -0.59 2.84
N ILE A 58 0.24 0.43 1.99
CA ILE A 58 0.20 1.84 2.42
C ILE A 58 -1.17 2.44 2.08
N PRO A 59 -2.12 2.44 3.03
CA PRO A 59 -3.37 3.17 2.86
C PRO A 59 -3.15 4.67 3.07
N LEU A 60 -3.60 5.49 2.13
CA LEU A 60 -3.51 6.95 2.13
C LEU A 60 -4.90 7.53 1.89
N ALA A 61 -5.42 8.32 2.83
CA ALA A 61 -6.67 9.05 2.58
C ALA A 61 -6.38 10.42 1.95
N VAL A 62 -7.12 10.78 0.92
CA VAL A 62 -7.10 12.14 0.36
C VAL A 62 -8.35 12.90 0.78
N PHE A 63 -8.22 14.21 1.01
CA PHE A 63 -9.33 15.05 1.42
C PHE A 63 -9.39 16.35 0.62
N ASN A 64 -10.58 16.94 0.52
CA ASN A 64 -10.75 18.27 -0.06
C ASN A 64 -10.45 19.33 1.02
N PRO A 65 -9.47 20.23 0.80
CA PRO A 65 -9.07 21.23 1.80
C PRO A 65 -10.12 22.33 2.00
N ASN A 66 -11.08 22.46 1.09
CA ASN A 66 -12.18 23.41 1.18
C ASN A 66 -13.45 22.78 1.80
N ASP A 67 -13.40 21.52 2.22
CA ASP A 67 -14.49 20.80 2.86
C ASP A 67 -14.08 20.33 4.26
N GLU A 68 -14.55 21.04 5.29
CA GLU A 68 -14.26 20.72 6.69
C GLU A 68 -14.67 19.29 7.08
N LYS A 69 -15.76 18.77 6.49
CA LYS A 69 -16.21 17.40 6.76
C LYS A 69 -15.21 16.40 6.21
N SER A 70 -14.72 16.61 4.98
CA SER A 70 -13.68 15.77 4.37
C SER A 70 -12.39 15.77 5.20
N ILE A 71 -11.97 16.94 5.68
CA ILE A 71 -10.81 17.08 6.58
C ILE A 71 -11.03 16.30 7.89
N TYR A 72 -12.19 16.47 8.52
CA TYR A 72 -12.53 15.79 9.77
C TYR A 72 -12.55 14.27 9.61
N GLU A 73 -13.13 13.76 8.53
CA GLU A 73 -13.16 12.34 8.22
C GLU A 73 -11.74 11.76 8.02
N ALA A 74 -10.90 12.44 7.23
CA ALA A 74 -9.51 12.03 7.01
C ALA A 74 -8.69 12.03 8.31
N ARG A 75 -8.80 13.08 9.13
CA ARG A 75 -8.17 13.14 10.46
C ARG A 75 -8.64 12.01 11.36
N GLY A 76 -9.94 11.68 11.31
CA GLY A 76 -10.50 10.56 12.05
C GLY A 76 -9.91 9.20 11.61
N LEU A 77 -9.74 8.99 10.31
CA LEU A 77 -9.09 7.79 9.77
C LEU A 77 -7.63 7.68 10.20
N LEU A 78 -6.90 8.81 10.23
CA LEU A 78 -5.53 8.84 10.73
C LEU A 78 -5.47 8.52 12.22
N LYS A 79 -6.31 9.17 13.04
CA LYS A 79 -6.36 8.99 14.50
C LYS A 79 -6.66 7.54 14.90
N ARG A 80 -7.54 6.86 14.15
CA ARG A 80 -7.86 5.44 14.36
C ARG A 80 -6.80 4.48 13.81
N ASN A 81 -5.71 5.01 13.27
CA ASN A 81 -4.69 4.22 12.59
C ASN A 81 -5.33 3.34 11.49
N THR A 82 -6.30 3.89 10.74
CA THR A 82 -6.92 3.22 9.59
C THR A 82 -6.11 3.51 8.33
N VAL A 83 -5.60 4.74 8.18
CA VAL A 83 -4.71 5.17 7.08
C VAL A 83 -3.35 5.63 7.61
N LYS A 84 -2.27 5.34 6.86
CA LYS A 84 -0.88 5.63 7.29
C LYS A 84 -0.61 7.12 7.10
N TYR A 85 -1.17 7.68 6.03
CA TYR A 85 -1.03 9.07 5.66
C TYR A 85 -2.38 9.67 5.29
N ILE A 86 -2.47 11.00 5.41
CA ILE A 86 -3.53 11.80 4.83
C ILE A 86 -2.90 12.92 4.00
N SER A 87 -3.54 13.32 2.91
CA SER A 87 -3.07 14.45 2.10
C SER A 87 -4.21 15.15 1.37
N VAL A 88 -3.95 16.33 0.82
CA VAL A 88 -4.90 17.06 -0.01
C VAL A 88 -5.17 16.29 -1.32
N ALA A 89 -6.40 16.32 -1.82
CA ALA A 89 -6.78 15.72 -3.11
C ALA A 89 -6.26 16.54 -4.33
N ASP A 90 -4.98 16.89 -4.31
CA ASP A 90 -4.26 17.59 -5.38
C ASP A 90 -3.08 16.72 -5.79
N PHE A 91 -3.07 16.24 -7.04
CA PHE A 91 -2.03 15.37 -7.59
C PHE A 91 -1.17 16.09 -8.64
N SER A 92 -1.29 17.41 -8.73
CA SER A 92 -0.47 18.20 -9.64
C SER A 92 1.02 18.07 -9.31
N PRO A 93 1.93 18.23 -10.29
CA PRO A 93 3.36 18.28 -10.02
C PRO A 93 3.68 19.27 -8.91
N GLU A 94 4.63 18.91 -8.04
CA GLU A 94 5.12 19.73 -6.92
C GLU A 94 4.13 19.98 -5.77
N SER A 95 2.86 19.56 -5.89
CA SER A 95 1.92 19.54 -4.77
C SER A 95 2.44 18.69 -3.59
N GLY A 96 1.91 18.97 -2.39
CA GLY A 96 2.28 18.21 -1.19
C GLY A 96 2.02 16.71 -1.33
N THR A 97 0.91 16.33 -1.97
CA THR A 97 0.57 14.92 -2.23
C THR A 97 1.50 14.29 -3.26
N TYR A 98 1.89 15.03 -4.30
CA TYR A 98 2.86 14.55 -5.28
C TYR A 98 4.21 14.25 -4.63
N VAL A 99 4.71 15.16 -3.78
CA VAL A 99 5.95 14.96 -3.03
C VAL A 99 5.83 13.75 -2.10
N LEU A 100 4.73 13.64 -1.35
CA LEU A 100 4.46 12.50 -0.47
C LEU A 100 4.45 11.17 -1.24
N ILE A 101 3.77 11.10 -2.38
CA ILE A 101 3.72 9.88 -3.20
C ILE A 101 5.11 9.51 -3.68
N LYS A 102 5.92 10.47 -4.17
CA LYS A 102 7.31 10.20 -4.56
C LYS A 102 8.12 9.62 -3.40
N SER A 103 8.00 10.20 -2.20
CA SER A 103 8.69 9.71 -1.01
C SER A 103 8.29 8.28 -0.68
N ILE A 104 7.00 7.94 -0.76
CA ILE A 104 6.50 6.59 -0.52
C ILE A 104 7.00 5.61 -1.59
N VAL A 105 6.95 5.99 -2.86
CA VAL A 105 7.45 5.16 -3.97
C VAL A 105 8.95 4.89 -3.80
N LYS A 106 9.72 5.91 -3.39
CA LYS A 106 11.13 5.74 -3.06
C LYS A 106 11.34 4.77 -1.89
N GLU A 107 10.58 4.89 -0.80
CA GLU A 107 10.62 3.94 0.33
C GLU A 107 10.38 2.50 -0.12
N ILE A 108 9.39 2.29 -0.99
CA ILE A 108 9.08 0.98 -1.58
C ILE A 108 10.26 0.46 -2.42
N ALA A 109 10.81 1.30 -3.29
CA ALA A 109 11.94 0.94 -4.16
C ALA A 109 13.19 0.56 -3.35
N ASP A 110 13.56 1.39 -2.37
CA ASP A 110 14.73 1.17 -1.52
C ASP A 110 14.58 -0.16 -0.75
N ARG A 111 13.36 -0.47 -0.26
CA ARG A 111 13.06 -1.75 0.39
C ARG A 111 13.18 -2.94 -0.56
N ILE A 112 12.69 -2.82 -1.81
CA ILE A 112 12.82 -3.87 -2.83
C ILE A 112 14.29 -4.16 -3.11
N ILE A 113 15.10 -3.12 -3.32
CA ILE A 113 16.56 -3.24 -3.55
C ILE A 113 17.21 -3.98 -2.39
N TYR A 114 16.94 -3.56 -1.15
CA TYR A 114 17.46 -4.21 0.05
C TYR A 114 17.14 -5.72 0.09
N TYR A 115 15.91 -6.12 -0.22
CA TYR A 115 15.52 -7.53 -0.22
C TYR A 115 16.24 -8.33 -1.32
N ILE A 116 16.40 -7.75 -2.52
CA ILE A 116 17.12 -8.40 -3.63
C ILE A 116 18.59 -8.60 -3.26
N GLU A 117 19.26 -7.57 -2.74
CA GLU A 117 20.66 -7.65 -2.31
C GLU A 117 20.88 -8.69 -1.20
N LYS A 118 19.97 -8.74 -0.23
CA LYS A 118 20.04 -9.72 0.87
C LYS A 118 19.86 -11.16 0.36
N LYS A 119 18.99 -11.38 -0.62
CA LYS A 119 18.77 -12.71 -1.24
C LYS A 119 19.97 -13.16 -2.08
N ASN A 120 20.71 -12.21 -2.67
CA ASN A 120 21.86 -12.49 -3.53
C ASN A 120 23.19 -12.57 -2.79
N LYS A 121 23.23 -12.35 -1.47
CA LYS A 121 24.44 -12.63 -0.68
C LYS A 121 24.65 -14.15 -0.61
N PRO A 122 25.82 -14.68 -0.99
CA PRO A 122 26.11 -16.09 -0.82
C PRO A 122 25.97 -16.44 0.68
N ALA A 123 25.30 -17.56 0.98
CA ALA A 123 25.34 -18.14 2.30
C ALA A 123 26.81 -18.28 2.68
N MET A 124 27.23 -17.69 3.82
CA MET A 124 28.58 -17.91 4.32
C MET A 124 28.80 -19.42 4.44
N GLN A 125 29.59 -19.98 3.52
CA GLN A 125 30.05 -21.35 3.59
C GLN A 125 30.89 -21.50 4.86
N GLY A 126 30.59 -22.58 5.60
CA GLY A 126 31.14 -23.02 6.87
C GLY A 126 32.40 -22.33 7.41
N LEU A 127 32.28 -21.76 8.60
CA LEU A 127 33.37 -21.80 9.57
C LEU A 127 33.45 -23.23 10.12
N SER A 128 34.14 -24.10 9.38
CA SER A 128 34.74 -25.31 9.93
C SER A 128 36.14 -24.94 10.40
N HIS A 129 36.33 -24.73 11.71
CA HIS A 129 37.59 -24.95 12.42
C HIS A 129 37.23 -25.67 13.72
#